data_AF-A0A453HD89-F1
#
_entry.id   AF-A0A453HD89-F1
#
_cell.length_a   1.000
_cell.length_b   1.000
_cell.length_c   1.000
_cell.angle_alpha   90.00
_cell.angle_beta   90.00
_cell.angle_gamma   90.00
#
_symmetry.space_group_name_H-M   'P 1'
#
loop_
_entity.id
_entity.type
_entity.pdbx_description
1 polymer ?
#
loop_
_entity_poly.entity_id
_entity_poly.type
_entity_poly.pdbx_seq_one_letter_code
_entity_poly.pdbx_strand_id
1 'polypeptide(L)'
;DILLGLMKRLIKHRASDLKVLITSATLDGLKVSNFFSGCPVLNIPGTIFPVEKFYSTDRPTNYIESSLRTAIDIHVKEAPGDVLIFMTGKDDIDKMVSKLEERIQNLEEGSCMDALVLPLHGSLPPEQQAISSGVLSSTSKLSTVHCCNKCS
;
A
#
# COMPACT_ATOMS: atom_id res chain seq x y z
N ASP A 1 -11.80 16.81 -6.61
CA ASP A 1 -11.91 18.20 -7.15
C ASP A 1 -13.25 18.89 -6.92
N ILE A 2 -14.39 18.28 -7.26
CA ILE A 2 -15.72 18.91 -7.03
C ILE A 2 -15.89 19.34 -5.57
N LEU A 3 -15.52 18.47 -4.62
CA LEU A 3 -15.59 18.77 -3.20
C LEU A 3 -14.77 20.02 -2.82
N LEU A 4 -13.55 20.18 -3.36
CA LEU A 4 -12.69 21.34 -3.08
C LEU A 4 -13.34 22.64 -3.58
N GLY A 5 -13.95 22.60 -4.78
CA GLY A 5 -14.71 23.73 -5.32
C GLY A 5 -15.92 24.12 -4.47
N LEU A 6 -16.67 23.12 -3.97
CA LEU A 6 -17.79 23.35 -3.06
C LEU A 6 -17.32 23.92 -1.71
N MET A 7 -16.27 23.35 -1.13
CA MET A 7 -15.70 23.84 0.15
C MET A 7 -15.23 25.28 0.04
N LYS A 8 -14.55 25.65 -1.06
CA LYS A 8 -14.11 27.04 -1.30
C LYS A 8 -15.27 28.04 -1.29
N ARG A 9 -16.44 27.65 -1.79
CA ARG A 9 -17.66 28.49 -1.75
C ARG A 9 -18.24 28.55 -0.34
N LEU A 10 -18.35 27.41 0.33
CA LEU A 10 -18.98 27.32 1.66
C LEU A 10 -18.19 28.04 2.75
N ILE A 11 -16.85 27.98 2.72
CA ILE A 11 -15.99 28.71 3.68
C ILE A 11 -16.29 30.22 3.66
N LYS A 12 -16.62 30.80 2.50
CA LYS A 12 -16.98 32.23 2.40
C LYS A 12 -18.33 32.54 3.06
N HIS A 13 -19.28 31.62 3.00
CA HIS A 13 -20.63 31.81 3.56
C HIS A 13 -20.72 31.45 5.05
N ARG A 14 -19.85 30.55 5.53
CA ARG A 14 -19.83 29.99 6.89
C ARG A 14 -18.50 30.25 7.59
N ALA A 15 -17.94 31.44 7.38
CA ALA A 15 -16.59 31.78 7.84
C ALA A 15 -16.46 31.73 9.39
N SER A 16 -17.55 31.90 10.13
CA SER A 16 -17.56 31.91 11.59
C SER A 16 -17.62 30.52 12.24
N ASP A 17 -18.13 29.50 11.53
CA ASP A 17 -18.45 28.19 12.10
C ASP A 17 -17.87 26.99 11.32
N LEU A 18 -17.38 27.18 10.10
CA LEU A 18 -16.78 26.11 9.29
C LEU A 18 -15.26 26.26 9.17
N LYS A 19 -14.52 25.28 9.70
CA LYS A 19 -13.08 25.13 9.49
C LYS A 19 -12.81 23.93 8.57
N VAL A 20 -11.89 24.10 7.62
CA VAL A 20 -11.51 23.06 6.66
C VAL A 20 -10.02 22.78 6.79
N LEU A 21 -9.67 21.52 7.03
CA LEU A 21 -8.30 21.03 6.99
C LEU A 21 -8.15 20.15 5.74
N ILE A 22 -7.15 20.45 4.92
CA ILE A 22 -6.82 19.67 3.72
C ILE A 22 -5.49 19.00 3.97
N THR A 23 -5.49 17.66 4.02
CA THR A 23 -4.28 16.85 4.11
C THR A 23 -3.97 16.26 2.74
N SER A 24 -2.68 16.20 2.39
CA SER A 24 -2.25 15.53 1.18
C SER A 24 -0.84 14.98 1.31
N ALA A 25 -0.61 13.83 0.65
CA ALA A 25 0.71 13.21 0.52
C ALA A 25 1.44 13.65 -0.76
N THR A 26 0.72 14.08 -1.80
CA THR A 26 1.29 14.33 -3.15
C THR A 26 0.86 15.64 -3.79
N LEU A 27 -0.16 16.30 -3.24
CA LEU A 27 -0.67 17.56 -3.77
C LEU A 27 0.28 18.69 -3.38
N ASP A 28 0.68 19.48 -4.36
CA ASP A 28 1.48 20.67 -4.15
C ASP A 28 0.72 21.65 -3.23
N GLY A 29 1.19 21.77 -1.98
CA GLY A 29 0.58 22.60 -0.96
C GLY A 29 0.43 24.06 -1.38
N LEU A 30 1.31 24.57 -2.24
CA LEU A 30 1.24 25.94 -2.76
C LEU A 30 0.08 26.11 -3.75
N LYS A 31 -0.18 25.13 -4.62
CA LYS A 31 -1.33 25.17 -5.53
C LYS A 31 -2.65 25.19 -4.76
N VAL A 32 -2.74 24.39 -3.70
CA VAL A 32 -3.90 24.35 -2.80
C VAL A 32 -4.05 25.67 -2.07
N SER A 33 -2.97 26.19 -1.49
CA SER A 33 -2.96 27.49 -0.81
C SER A 33 -3.49 28.60 -1.71
N ASN A 34 -2.96 28.69 -2.94
CA ASN A 34 -3.41 29.65 -3.94
C ASN A 34 -4.90 29.47 -4.27
N PHE A 35 -5.35 28.22 -4.42
CA PHE A 35 -6.77 27.94 -4.65
C PHE A 35 -7.65 28.40 -3.48
N PHE A 36 -7.19 28.27 -2.23
CA PHE A 36 -7.90 28.70 -1.02
C PHE A 36 -7.48 30.10 -0.52
N SER A 37 -7.15 31.01 -1.44
CA SER A 37 -6.86 32.44 -1.14
C SER A 37 -5.66 32.67 -0.23
N GLY A 38 -4.59 31.89 -0.42
CA GLY A 38 -3.34 32.02 0.34
C GLY A 38 -3.41 31.41 1.73
N CYS A 39 -4.16 30.32 1.92
CA CYS A 39 -4.26 29.70 3.24
C CYS A 39 -2.89 29.16 3.72
N PRO A 40 -2.63 29.13 5.04
CA PRO A 40 -1.37 28.62 5.57
C PRO A 40 -1.10 27.18 5.11
N VAL A 41 0.17 26.90 4.81
CA VAL A 41 0.65 25.56 4.46
C VAL A 41 1.55 25.06 5.58
N LEU A 42 1.22 23.89 6.13
CA LEU A 42 2.06 23.19 7.10
C LEU A 42 2.68 21.98 6.40
N ASN A 43 4.00 21.96 6.30
CA ASN A 43 4.75 20.82 5.80
C ASN A 43 5.24 20.00 6.99
N ILE A 44 4.79 18.75 7.08
CA ILE A 44 5.29 17.80 8.07
C ILE A 44 6.47 17.07 7.42
N PRO A 45 7.71 17.24 7.90
CA PRO A 45 8.85 16.52 7.35
C PRO A 45 8.66 15.03 7.60
N GLY A 46 8.64 14.24 6.53
CA GLY A 46 8.63 12.79 6.62
C GLY A 46 10.04 12.26 6.86
N THR A 47 10.16 11.23 7.67
CA THR A 47 11.39 10.42 7.71
C THR A 47 11.34 9.46 6.53
N ILE A 48 12.22 9.67 5.55
CA ILE A 48 12.40 8.74 4.44
C ILE A 48 13.54 7.81 4.84
N PHE A 49 13.25 6.53 5.00
CA PHE A 49 14.28 5.51 5.12
C PHE A 49 14.87 5.23 3.73
N PRO A 50 16.19 5.03 3.60
CA PRO A 50 16.78 4.68 2.32
C PRO A 50 16.16 3.38 1.79
N VAL A 51 15.73 3.40 0.54
CA VAL A 51 15.16 2.24 -0.15
C VAL A 51 16.04 1.88 -1.33
N GLU A 52 16.52 0.64 -1.35
CA GLU A 52 17.22 0.08 -2.51
C GLU A 52 16.22 -0.31 -3.60
N LYS A 53 16.58 -0.02 -4.86
CA LYS A 53 15.70 -0.24 -6.01
C LYS A 53 16.36 -1.24 -6.95
N PHE A 54 15.63 -2.30 -7.25
CA PHE A 54 16.03 -3.32 -8.20
C PHE A 54 15.11 -3.28 -9.41
N TYR A 55 15.69 -3.35 -10.60
CA TYR A 55 14.97 -3.35 -11.87
C TYR A 55 15.28 -4.64 -12.61
N SER A 56 14.25 -5.26 -13.19
CA SER A 56 14.44 -6.39 -14.10
C SER A 56 15.22 -5.94 -15.34
N THR A 57 16.16 -6.76 -15.80
CA THR A 57 16.89 -6.53 -17.05
C THR A 57 15.97 -6.64 -18.26
N ASP A 58 14.99 -7.53 -18.17
CA ASP A 58 14.09 -7.85 -19.27
C ASP A 58 12.63 -7.57 -18.90
N ARG A 59 11.80 -7.29 -19.91
CA ARG A 59 10.37 -7.12 -19.71
C ARG A 59 9.75 -8.48 -19.38
N PRO A 60 9.03 -8.63 -18.25
CA PRO A 60 8.39 -9.87 -17.91
C PRO A 60 7.28 -10.20 -18.92
N THR A 61 7.26 -11.43 -19.41
CA THR A 61 6.20 -11.96 -20.29
C THR A 61 4.90 -12.16 -19.52
N ASN A 62 5.00 -12.54 -18.26
CA ASN A 62 3.89 -12.63 -17.31
C ASN A 62 4.32 -11.96 -15.98
N TYR A 63 3.69 -10.84 -15.65
CA TYR A 63 4.01 -10.08 -14.45
C TYR A 63 3.59 -10.80 -13.17
N ILE A 64 2.49 -11.57 -13.17
CA ILE A 64 2.05 -12.34 -12.00
C ILE A 64 3.11 -13.39 -11.64
N GLU A 65 3.57 -14.15 -12.64
CA GLU A 65 4.58 -15.19 -12.41
C GLU A 65 5.93 -14.62 -12.00
N SER A 66 6.31 -13.47 -12.59
CA SER A 66 7.55 -12.79 -12.25
C SER A 66 7.51 -12.22 -10.82
N SER A 67 6.38 -11.64 -10.41
CA SER A 67 6.14 -11.18 -9.04
C SER A 67 6.13 -12.34 -8.04
N LEU A 68 5.52 -13.48 -8.40
CA LEU A 68 5.52 -14.69 -7.58
C LEU A 68 6.94 -15.18 -7.29
N ARG A 69 7.75 -15.35 -8.34
CA ARG A 69 9.14 -15.77 -8.19
C ARG A 69 9.93 -14.80 -7.30
N THR A 70 9.77 -13.50 -7.54
CA THR A 70 10.47 -12.46 -6.76
C THR A 70 10.05 -12.49 -5.29
N ALA A 71 8.76 -12.65 -4.99
CA ALA A 71 8.27 -12.72 -3.62
C ALA A 71 8.80 -13.95 -2.87
N ILE A 72 8.85 -15.11 -3.53
CA ILE A 72 9.43 -16.32 -2.96
C ILE A 72 10.94 -16.16 -2.75
N ASP A 73 11.65 -15.59 -3.72
CA ASP A 73 13.09 -15.30 -3.58
C ASP A 73 13.38 -14.40 -2.38
N ILE A 74 12.60 -13.32 -2.19
CA ILE A 74 12.70 -12.43 -1.03
C ILE A 74 12.43 -13.22 0.26
N HIS A 75 11.33 -13.97 0.31
CA HIS A 75 10.93 -14.71 1.50
C HIS A 75 11.98 -15.74 1.96
N VAL A 76 12.70 -16.36 1.03
CA VAL A 76 13.72 -17.37 1.33
C VAL A 76 15.09 -16.76 1.63
N LYS A 77 15.48 -15.68 0.94
CA LYS A 77 16.87 -15.18 0.97
C LYS A 77 17.08 -13.96 1.85
N GLU A 78 16.05 -13.15 2.05
CA GLU A 78 16.17 -11.90 2.78
C GLU A 78 15.88 -12.08 4.29
N ALA A 79 16.30 -11.09 5.08
CA ALA A 79 16.02 -11.07 6.51
C ALA A 79 14.50 -10.98 6.79
N PRO A 80 14.05 -11.39 8.00
CA PRO A 80 12.63 -11.34 8.36
C PRO A 80 12.00 -9.96 8.18
N GLY A 81 10.85 -9.93 7.51
CA GLY A 81 10.06 -8.73 7.25
C GLY A 81 8.81 -9.04 6.43
N ASP A 82 7.98 -8.02 6.24
CA ASP A 82 6.77 -8.09 5.43
C ASP A 82 7.05 -7.75 3.95
N VAL A 83 6.31 -8.38 3.05
CA VAL A 83 6.39 -8.17 1.60
C VAL A 83 5.06 -7.58 1.12
N LEU A 84 5.11 -6.38 0.54
CA LEU A 84 3.96 -5.75 -0.12
C LEU A 84 4.09 -5.89 -1.64
N ILE A 85 3.12 -6.57 -2.25
CA ILE A 85 3.06 -6.85 -3.68
C ILE A 85 1.90 -6.07 -4.29
N PHE A 86 2.19 -5.26 -5.31
CA PHE A 86 1.17 -4.53 -6.04
C PHE A 86 0.65 -5.34 -7.24
N MET A 87 -0.67 -5.51 -7.31
CA MET A 87 -1.38 -6.20 -8.38
C MET A 87 -2.48 -5.30 -8.96
N THR A 88 -2.86 -5.54 -10.21
CA THR A 88 -3.73 -4.64 -10.97
C THR A 88 -5.21 -4.69 -10.56
N GLY A 89 -5.70 -5.85 -10.12
CA GLY A 89 -7.10 -6.02 -9.77
C GLY A 89 -7.32 -7.17 -8.81
N LYS A 90 -8.58 -7.32 -8.37
CA LYS A 90 -8.99 -8.38 -7.46
C LYS A 90 -8.62 -9.77 -8.00
N ASP A 91 -8.96 -10.05 -9.27
CA ASP A 91 -8.71 -11.37 -9.86
C ASP A 91 -7.22 -11.72 -9.89
N ASP A 92 -6.34 -10.72 -10.06
CA ASP A 92 -4.89 -10.93 -10.04
C ASP A 92 -4.38 -11.12 -8.62
N ILE A 93 -4.96 -10.40 -7.65
CA ILE A 93 -4.70 -10.58 -6.21
C ILE A 93 -5.08 -12.00 -5.78
N ASP A 94 -6.30 -12.45 -6.08
CA ASP A 94 -6.79 -13.76 -5.67
C ASP A 94 -5.93 -14.89 -6.28
N LYS A 95 -5.56 -14.76 -7.57
CA LYS A 95 -4.62 -15.69 -8.22
C LYS A 95 -3.24 -15.68 -7.56
N MET A 96 -2.73 -14.50 -7.23
CA MET A 96 -1.41 -14.35 -6.61
C MET A 96 -1.38 -14.98 -5.21
N VAL A 97 -2.42 -14.75 -4.40
CA VAL A 97 -2.55 -15.33 -3.05
C VAL A 97 -2.54 -16.86 -3.14
N SER A 98 -3.41 -17.44 -3.98
CA SER A 98 -3.49 -18.89 -4.15
C SER A 98 -2.16 -19.50 -4.61
N LYS A 99 -1.47 -18.87 -5.57
CA LYS A 99 -0.16 -19.35 -6.05
C LYS A 99 0.95 -19.23 -5.01
N LEU A 100 0.94 -18.16 -4.21
CA LEU A 100 1.92 -17.98 -3.13
C LEU A 100 1.75 -19.04 -2.05
N GLU A 101 0.53 -19.25 -1.58
CA GLU A 101 0.22 -20.26 -0.57
C GLU A 101 0.65 -21.65 -1.04
N GLU A 102 0.30 -22.02 -2.28
CA GLU A 102 0.73 -23.28 -2.88
C GLU A 102 2.26 -23.39 -2.94
N ARG A 103 2.95 -22.31 -3.36
CA ARG A 103 4.41 -22.38 -3.52
C ARG A 103 5.14 -22.46 -2.18
N ILE A 104 4.66 -21.74 -1.17
CA ILE A 104 5.21 -21.74 0.20
C ILE A 104 5.01 -23.10 0.86
N GLN A 105 3.82 -23.70 0.73
CA GLN A 105 3.53 -25.04 1.28
C GLN A 105 4.40 -26.14 0.65
N ASN A 106 4.87 -25.94 -0.57
CA ASN A 106 5.74 -26.87 -1.30
C ASN A 106 7.25 -26.61 -1.08
N LEU A 107 7.64 -25.66 -0.23
CA LEU A 107 9.04 -25.46 0.14
C LEU A 107 9.50 -26.54 1.12
N GLU A 108 10.80 -26.82 1.13
CA GLU A 108 11.38 -27.81 2.06
C GLU A 108 11.21 -27.33 3.52
N GLU A 109 10.79 -28.23 4.40
CA GLU A 109 10.65 -27.92 5.83
C GLU A 109 11.99 -27.39 6.39
N GLY A 110 11.93 -26.24 7.07
CA GLY A 110 13.10 -25.59 7.66
C GLY A 110 13.94 -24.73 6.69
N SER A 111 13.52 -24.61 5.42
CA SER A 111 14.22 -23.74 4.45
C SER A 111 13.94 -22.25 4.65
N CYS A 112 12.79 -21.89 5.22
CA CYS A 112 12.40 -20.51 5.51
C CYS A 112 11.45 -20.43 6.73
N MET A 113 11.09 -19.21 7.12
CA MET A 113 10.08 -18.95 8.16
C MET A 113 8.67 -19.19 7.60
N ASP A 114 7.69 -19.41 8.49
CA ASP A 114 6.29 -19.45 8.07
C ASP A 114 5.83 -18.09 7.52
N ALA A 115 4.92 -18.12 6.55
CA ALA A 115 4.37 -16.92 5.93
C ALA A 115 2.84 -16.91 5.94
N LEU A 116 2.29 -15.72 6.14
CA LEU A 116 0.84 -15.45 6.02
C LEU A 116 0.59 -14.60 4.78
N VAL A 117 -0.21 -15.12 3.87
CA VAL A 117 -0.54 -14.44 2.62
C VAL A 117 -1.92 -13.80 2.74
N LEU A 118 -2.01 -12.49 2.52
CA LEU A 118 -3.24 -11.72 2.76
C LEU A 118 -3.65 -10.90 1.52
N PRO A 119 -4.90 -11.05 1.03
CA PRO A 119 -5.43 -10.15 0.03
C PRO A 119 -5.74 -8.78 0.62
N LEU A 120 -5.55 -7.73 -0.18
CA LEU A 120 -5.91 -6.35 0.18
C LEU A 120 -6.53 -5.63 -1.04
N HIS A 121 -7.85 -5.75 -1.20
CA HIS A 121 -8.59 -5.04 -2.24
C HIS A 121 -9.90 -4.43 -1.70
N GLY A 122 -10.42 -3.42 -2.39
CA GLY A 122 -11.55 -2.61 -1.92
C GLY A 122 -12.89 -3.33 -1.76
N SER A 123 -13.03 -4.56 -2.26
CA SER A 123 -14.24 -5.37 -2.10
C SER A 123 -14.20 -6.31 -0.88
N LEU A 124 -13.14 -6.27 -0.07
CA LEU A 124 -13.08 -7.04 1.16
C LEU A 124 -14.08 -6.50 2.20
N PRO A 125 -14.72 -7.36 3.02
CA PRO A 125 -15.46 -6.94 4.20
C PRO A 125 -14.58 -6.10 5.16
N PRO A 126 -15.16 -5.14 5.90
CA PRO A 126 -14.41 -4.28 6.81
C PRO A 126 -13.55 -5.03 7.84
N GLU A 127 -14.06 -6.15 8.37
CA GLU A 127 -13.33 -7.00 9.32
C GLU A 127 -12.05 -7.59 8.70
N GLN A 128 -12.13 -8.07 7.45
CA GLN A 128 -10.97 -8.60 6.73
C GLN A 128 -9.98 -7.49 6.35
N GLN A 129 -10.45 -6.29 6.00
CA GLN A 129 -9.56 -5.14 5.77
C GLN A 129 -8.79 -4.75 7.04
N ALA A 130 -9.45 -4.82 8.20
CA ALA A 130 -8.82 -4.52 9.49
C ALA A 130 -7.76 -5.57 9.86
N ILE A 131 -8.03 -6.85 9.61
CA ILE A 131 -7.05 -7.93 9.83
C ILE A 131 -5.84 -7.74 8.92
N SER A 132 -6.05 -7.53 7.62
CA SER A 132 -4.96 -7.28 6.66
C SER A 132 -4.14 -6.03 7.00
N SER A 133 -4.71 -5.05 7.71
CA SER A 133 -4.00 -3.84 8.13
C SER A 133 -3.36 -3.95 9.53
N GLY A 134 -3.88 -4.80 10.40
CA GLY A 134 -3.45 -4.93 11.80
C GLY A 134 -2.27 -5.87 12.03
N VAL A 135 -2.07 -6.84 11.13
CA VAL A 135 -0.95 -7.82 11.21
C VAL A 135 0.42 -7.17 11.01
N LEU A 136 0.49 -6.00 10.37
CA LEU A 136 1.69 -5.16 10.16
C LEU A 136 2.47 -4.79 11.45
N SER A 137 1.97 -5.13 12.64
CA SER A 137 2.51 -4.63 13.92
C SER A 137 2.94 -5.70 14.94
N SER A 138 2.63 -6.99 14.79
CA SER A 138 2.60 -7.88 15.97
C SER A 138 3.33 -9.23 15.91
N THR A 139 3.87 -9.69 14.78
CA THR A 139 4.49 -11.03 14.73
C THR A 139 5.91 -11.05 14.19
N SER A 140 6.89 -11.02 15.10
CA SER A 140 8.34 -11.13 14.81
C SER A 140 8.80 -12.53 14.33
N LYS A 141 7.88 -13.43 13.98
CA LYS A 141 8.15 -14.82 13.58
C LYS A 141 7.46 -15.24 12.27
N LEU A 142 6.76 -14.31 11.62
CA LEU A 142 5.97 -14.59 10.43
C LEU A 142 6.28 -13.55 9.36
N SER A 143 6.55 -13.98 8.13
CA SER A 143 6.61 -13.06 6.99
C SER A 143 5.20 -12.84 6.45
N THR A 144 4.70 -11.60 6.46
CA THR A 144 3.37 -11.32 5.89
C THR A 144 3.51 -10.87 4.45
N VAL A 145 2.80 -11.53 3.53
CA VAL A 145 2.78 -11.17 2.11
C VAL A 145 1.44 -10.57 1.75
N HIS A 146 1.42 -9.26 1.52
CA HIS A 146 0.20 -8.51 1.20
C HIS A 146 0.09 -8.30 -0.32
N CYS A 147 -1.05 -8.67 -0.90
CA CYS A 147 -1.34 -8.41 -2.32
C CYS A 147 -2.35 -7.27 -2.44
N CYS A 148 -1.93 -6.11 -2.93
CA CYS A 148 -2.71 -4.86 -2.91
C CYS A 148 -2.85 -4.21 -4.29
N ASN A 149 -3.98 -3.54 -4.54
CA ASN A 149 -4.17 -2.68 -5.72
C ASN A 149 -4.34 -1.19 -5.38
N LYS A 150 -4.26 -0.83 -4.09
CA LYS A 150 -4.24 0.57 -3.64
C LYS A 150 -2.80 0.98 -3.38
N CYS A 151 -2.28 1.88 -4.21
CA CYS A 151 -1.13 2.69 -3.80
C CYS A 151 -1.57 3.52 -2.58
N SER A 152 -0.78 3.45 -1.50
CA SER A 152 -0.91 4.36 -0.35
C SER A 152 -0.70 5.81 -0.79
#